data_AF-A0A2T4VUG2-F1
#
_entry.id   AF-A0A2T4VUG2-F1
#
_cell.length_a   1.000
_cell.length_b   1.000
_cell.length_c   1.000
_cell.angle_alpha   90.00
_cell.angle_beta   90.00
_cell.angle_gamma   90.00
#
_symmetry.space_group_name_H-M   'P 1'
#
loop_
_entity.id
_entity.type
_entity.pdbx_description
1 polymer ?
#
loop_
_entity_poly.entity_id
_entity_poly.type
_entity_poly.pdbx_seq_one_letter_code
_entity_poly.pdbx_strand_id
1 'polypeptide(L)'
;MGKLVCTVELDKQKGVTVKVENADDQITQTVVMDGTSITITVKGSEETSTYVQKQDSVTITCKDFTVDATGTLTLKSQKASSWTSQDTLSLESTKDMTFTSSAKLTQSATQDAKLSSNAKVGIEAATNLDLKGLQTSLTASGGENKLEGLTLKMSGQSQAELSSAMVKVAAQGKLGLESSGMADLKGALTTVAGSLVKLG
;
A
#
# COMPACT_ATOMS: atom_id res chain seq x y z
N MET A 1 -52.69 9.74 -1.97
CA MET A 1 -51.61 10.50 -1.29
C MET A 1 -51.57 10.02 0.14
N GLY A 2 -50.50 9.34 0.55
CA GLY A 2 -50.27 8.99 1.96
C GLY A 2 -50.15 10.26 2.80
N LYS A 3 -50.61 10.22 4.06
CA LYS A 3 -50.52 11.36 4.98
C LYS A 3 -49.23 11.29 5.76
N LEU A 4 -48.45 12.37 5.75
CA LEU A 4 -47.31 12.55 6.65
C LEU A 4 -47.79 13.15 7.97
N VAL A 5 -47.33 12.59 9.09
CA VAL A 5 -47.60 13.14 10.44
C VAL A 5 -46.33 13.81 10.94
N CYS A 6 -46.42 15.09 11.27
CA CYS A 6 -45.33 15.85 11.88
C CYS A 6 -45.64 16.11 13.35
N THR A 7 -44.69 15.78 14.22
CA THR A 7 -44.76 16.04 15.67
C THR A 7 -43.57 16.89 16.06
N VAL A 8 -43.84 18.01 16.75
CA VAL A 8 -42.82 18.84 17.37
C VAL A 8 -43.04 18.78 18.87
N GLU A 9 -42.04 18.29 19.60
CA GLU A 9 -42.05 18.20 21.06
C GLU A 9 -40.97 19.12 21.63
N LEU A 10 -41.38 19.94 22.60
CA LEU A 10 -40.49 20.76 23.39
C LEU A 10 -40.54 20.27 24.84
N ASP A 11 -39.45 19.67 25.29
CA ASP A 11 -39.32 19.13 26.64
C ASP A 11 -38.14 19.79 27.36
N LYS A 12 -38.32 20.14 28.63
CA LYS A 12 -37.29 20.85 29.41
C LYS A 12 -36.05 19.99 29.68
N GLN A 13 -36.15 18.67 29.61
CA GLN A 13 -35.06 17.74 29.89
C GLN A 13 -34.45 17.16 28.62
N LYS A 14 -35.27 16.87 27.60
CA LYS A 14 -34.86 16.24 26.33
C LYS A 14 -34.63 17.24 25.20
N GLY A 15 -34.93 18.53 25.43
CA GLY A 15 -34.78 19.58 24.44
C GLY A 15 -35.87 19.55 23.37
N VAL A 16 -35.48 19.73 22.11
CA VAL A 16 -36.42 19.81 20.98
C VAL A 16 -36.36 18.53 20.16
N THR A 17 -37.51 17.92 19.90
CA THR A 17 -37.65 16.80 18.95
C THR A 17 -38.57 17.18 17.80
N VAL A 18 -38.12 16.98 16.57
CA VAL A 18 -38.93 17.07 15.35
C VAL A 18 -39.00 15.69 14.75
N LYS A 19 -40.20 15.12 14.64
CA LYS A 19 -40.44 13.78 14.10
C LYS A 19 -41.42 13.85 12.93
N VAL A 20 -41.10 13.20 11.82
CA VAL A 20 -41.98 13.02 10.67
C VAL A 20 -42.18 11.53 10.42
N GLU A 21 -43.43 11.09 10.41
CA GLU A 21 -43.82 9.69 10.20
C GLU A 21 -44.59 9.54 8.89
N ASN A 22 -44.12 8.60 8.07
CA ASN A 22 -44.85 8.05 6.93
C ASN A 22 -45.22 6.61 7.27
N ALA A 23 -46.44 6.43 7.76
CA ALA A 23 -46.92 5.12 8.20
C ALA A 23 -47.03 4.12 7.04
N ASP A 24 -47.41 4.60 5.85
CA ASP A 24 -47.62 3.76 4.66
C ASP A 24 -46.31 3.09 4.21
N ASP A 25 -45.21 3.86 4.21
CA ASP A 25 -43.88 3.37 3.81
C ASP A 25 -43.04 2.88 5.00
N GLN A 26 -43.58 2.93 6.22
CA GLN A 26 -42.87 2.58 7.47
C GLN A 26 -41.56 3.37 7.66
N ILE A 27 -41.56 4.65 7.30
CA ILE A 27 -40.40 5.54 7.43
C ILE A 27 -40.64 6.54 8.56
N THR A 28 -39.64 6.71 9.41
CA THR A 28 -39.59 7.76 10.42
C THR A 28 -38.30 8.59 10.26
N GLN A 29 -38.45 9.91 10.26
CA GLN A 29 -37.35 10.85 10.28
C GLN A 29 -37.40 11.64 11.58
N THR A 30 -36.30 11.71 12.32
CA THR A 30 -36.24 12.36 13.62
C THR A 30 -35.02 13.27 13.70
N VAL A 31 -35.21 14.50 14.19
CA VAL A 31 -34.14 15.40 14.62
C VAL A 31 -34.33 15.68 16.09
N VAL A 32 -33.29 15.45 16.90
CA VAL A 32 -33.27 15.73 18.35
C VAL A 32 -32.14 16.71 18.64
N MET A 33 -32.46 17.80 19.35
CA MET A 33 -31.51 18.79 19.87
C MET A 33 -31.67 18.85 21.39
N ASP A 34 -30.82 18.13 22.12
CA ASP A 34 -30.98 17.89 23.57
C ASP A 34 -30.12 18.81 24.46
N GLY A 35 -29.38 19.75 23.87
CA GLY A 35 -28.46 20.66 24.57
C GLY A 35 -27.02 20.12 24.69
N THR A 36 -26.79 18.85 24.37
CA THR A 36 -25.47 18.20 24.35
C THR A 36 -25.10 17.65 22.96
N SER A 37 -26.11 17.25 22.19
CA SER A 37 -25.95 16.66 20.87
C SER A 37 -27.06 17.09 19.91
N ILE A 38 -26.76 16.96 18.62
CA ILE A 38 -27.75 16.96 17.55
C ILE A 38 -27.75 15.57 16.95
N THR A 39 -28.88 14.88 17.03
CA THR A 39 -29.07 13.55 16.43
C THR A 39 -30.09 13.62 15.31
N ILE A 40 -29.69 13.20 14.11
CA ILE A 40 -30.56 13.06 12.94
C ILE A 40 -30.66 11.58 12.62
N THR A 41 -31.87 11.04 12.59
CA THR A 41 -32.14 9.63 12.31
C THR A 41 -33.14 9.49 11.18
N VAL A 42 -32.85 8.62 10.22
CA VAL A 42 -33.82 8.13 9.24
C VAL A 42 -33.91 6.62 9.40
N LYS A 43 -35.09 6.14 9.77
CA LYS A 43 -35.39 4.73 9.97
C LYS A 43 -36.43 4.27 8.96
N GLY A 44 -36.09 3.26 8.17
CA GLY A 44 -37.04 2.52 7.34
C GLY A 44 -37.42 1.19 7.98
N SER A 45 -37.99 0.29 7.16
CA SER A 45 -38.38 -1.06 7.59
C SER A 45 -37.20 -1.95 7.96
N GLU A 46 -36.09 -1.85 7.23
CA GLU A 46 -34.92 -2.72 7.39
C GLU A 46 -33.69 -1.99 7.95
N GLU A 47 -33.48 -0.75 7.52
CA GLU A 47 -32.23 -0.03 7.74
C GLU A 47 -32.46 1.26 8.53
N THR A 48 -31.41 1.70 9.22
CA THR A 48 -31.40 3.00 9.91
C THR A 48 -30.09 3.71 9.61
N SER A 49 -30.17 5.00 9.29
CA SER A 49 -29.02 5.88 9.25
C SER A 49 -29.10 6.90 10.38
N THR A 50 -27.95 7.22 10.97
CA THR A 50 -27.84 8.17 12.08
C THR A 50 -26.63 9.08 11.87
N TYR A 51 -26.86 10.38 12.04
CA TYR A 51 -25.83 11.40 12.20
C TYR A 51 -25.90 11.93 13.64
N VAL A 52 -24.80 11.83 14.38
CA VAL A 52 -24.70 12.37 15.76
C VAL A 52 -23.57 13.38 15.80
N GLN A 53 -23.90 14.63 16.10
CA GLN A 53 -22.94 15.69 16.34
C GLN A 53 -22.95 16.08 17.82
N LYS A 54 -21.76 16.08 18.42
CA LYS A 54 -21.49 16.62 19.76
C LYS A 54 -20.56 17.81 19.63
N GLN A 55 -20.24 18.44 20.76
CA GLN A 55 -19.28 19.54 20.82
C GLN A 55 -17.89 19.15 20.26
N ASP A 56 -17.47 17.89 20.40
CA ASP A 56 -16.11 17.41 20.13
C ASP A 56 -16.03 16.31 19.07
N SER A 57 -17.16 15.88 18.51
CA SER A 57 -17.21 14.71 17.64
C SER A 57 -18.42 14.73 16.69
N VAL A 58 -18.25 14.06 15.55
CA VAL A 58 -19.31 13.77 14.58
C VAL A 58 -19.20 12.29 14.21
N THR A 59 -20.31 11.56 14.29
CA THR A 59 -20.39 10.14 13.93
C THR A 59 -21.51 9.92 12.93
N ILE A 60 -21.22 9.19 11.86
CA ILE A 60 -22.20 8.77 10.85
C ILE A 60 -22.25 7.24 10.86
N THR A 61 -23.44 6.68 11.02
CA THR A 61 -23.70 5.24 10.93
C THR A 61 -24.75 5.01 9.86
N CYS A 62 -24.45 4.18 8.86
CA CYS A 62 -25.34 3.89 7.74
C CYS A 62 -24.89 2.61 7.03
N LYS A 63 -25.75 2.08 6.15
CA LYS A 63 -25.44 0.96 5.25
C LYS A 63 -24.40 1.35 4.20
N ASP A 64 -24.71 2.42 3.45
CA ASP A 64 -23.88 2.95 2.37
C ASP A 64 -23.55 4.42 2.64
N PHE A 65 -22.29 4.82 2.43
CA PHE A 65 -21.84 6.20 2.56
C PHE A 65 -21.04 6.61 1.31
N THR A 66 -21.50 7.65 0.62
CA THR A 66 -20.85 8.16 -0.59
C THR A 66 -20.58 9.65 -0.45
N VAL A 67 -19.35 10.06 -0.77
CA VAL A 67 -18.95 11.46 -0.86
C VAL A 67 -18.57 11.73 -2.32
N ASP A 68 -19.48 12.35 -3.06
CA ASP A 68 -19.29 12.74 -4.47
C ASP A 68 -19.02 14.25 -4.56
N ALA A 69 -17.73 14.61 -4.49
CA ALA A 69 -17.30 16.01 -4.51
C ALA A 69 -16.82 16.40 -5.92
N THR A 70 -17.42 17.43 -6.51
CA THR A 70 -17.06 17.94 -7.85
C THR A 70 -15.86 18.89 -7.84
N GLY A 71 -15.48 19.39 -6.66
CA GLY A 71 -14.33 20.26 -6.45
C GLY A 71 -13.18 19.51 -5.76
N THR A 72 -12.80 19.98 -4.57
CA THR A 72 -11.73 19.38 -3.78
C THR A 72 -12.28 18.79 -2.49
N LEU A 73 -11.98 17.51 -2.24
CA LEU A 73 -12.13 16.90 -0.92
C LEU A 73 -10.81 17.01 -0.15
N THR A 74 -10.84 17.54 1.08
CA THR A 74 -9.65 17.67 1.93
C THR A 74 -9.93 17.09 3.31
N LEU A 75 -9.08 16.17 3.75
CA LEU A 75 -9.14 15.54 5.07
C LEU A 75 -7.86 15.86 5.83
N LYS A 76 -7.97 16.57 6.96
CA LYS A 76 -6.83 17.04 7.77
C LYS A 76 -7.05 16.66 9.23
N SER A 77 -6.01 16.15 9.87
CA SER A 77 -5.98 15.82 11.30
C SER A 77 -4.66 16.27 11.91
N GLN A 78 -4.70 16.73 13.16
CA GLN A 78 -3.49 17.10 13.93
C GLN A 78 -2.88 15.89 14.66
N LYS A 79 -3.68 14.84 14.82
CA LYS A 79 -3.33 13.59 15.48
C LYS A 79 -3.48 12.45 14.48
N ALA A 80 -3.37 11.21 14.97
CA ALA A 80 -3.50 10.03 14.13
C ALA A 80 -4.83 9.99 13.35
N SER A 81 -4.75 9.46 12.14
CA SER A 81 -5.90 9.05 11.32
C SER A 81 -5.78 7.58 10.97
N SER A 82 -6.91 6.87 10.99
CA SER A 82 -6.98 5.44 10.68
C SER A 82 -8.04 5.19 9.62
N TRP A 83 -7.72 4.33 8.65
CA TRP A 83 -8.60 3.91 7.57
C TRP A 83 -8.62 2.38 7.58
N THR A 84 -9.76 1.80 7.94
CA THR A 84 -9.88 0.36 8.16
C THR A 84 -11.08 -0.16 7.37
N SER A 85 -10.85 -1.16 6.51
CA SER A 85 -11.90 -1.99 5.91
C SER A 85 -11.77 -3.41 6.45
N GLN A 86 -12.90 -4.06 6.71
CA GLN A 86 -12.94 -5.48 7.10
C GLN A 86 -13.01 -6.42 5.89
N ASP A 87 -13.15 -5.85 4.70
CA ASP A 87 -13.13 -6.55 3.42
C ASP A 87 -12.07 -5.85 2.53
N THR A 88 -12.50 -5.11 1.53
CA THR A 88 -11.62 -4.48 0.54
C THR A 88 -11.49 -2.98 0.79
N LEU A 89 -10.27 -2.44 0.67
CA LEU A 89 -9.99 -1.01 0.60
C LEU A 89 -9.32 -0.71 -0.75
N SER A 90 -10.03 -0.02 -1.64
CA SER A 90 -9.49 0.41 -2.94
C SER A 90 -9.11 1.90 -2.91
N LEU A 91 -7.94 2.22 -3.44
CA LEU A 91 -7.44 3.58 -3.62
C LEU A 91 -7.09 3.72 -5.10
N GLU A 92 -7.85 4.53 -5.83
CA GLU A 92 -7.69 4.72 -7.27
C GLU A 92 -7.60 6.21 -7.61
N SER A 93 -6.70 6.55 -8.54
CA SER A 93 -6.56 7.89 -9.12
C SER A 93 -6.35 7.74 -10.62
N THR A 94 -7.02 8.57 -11.41
CA THR A 94 -6.83 8.64 -12.87
C THR A 94 -5.61 9.49 -13.26
N LYS A 95 -5.05 10.21 -12.29
CA LYS A 95 -3.83 11.00 -12.42
C LYS A 95 -2.84 10.53 -11.36
N ASP A 96 -1.92 11.40 -10.97
CA ASP A 96 -0.91 11.09 -9.97
C ASP A 96 -1.54 10.69 -8.62
N MET A 97 -0.90 9.74 -7.97
CA MET A 97 -1.14 9.35 -6.58
C MET A 97 0.18 9.46 -5.82
N THR A 98 0.17 10.06 -4.64
CA THR A 98 1.38 10.31 -3.85
C THR A 98 1.17 9.91 -2.40
N PHE A 99 2.13 9.17 -1.85
CA PHE A 99 2.21 8.84 -0.43
C PHE A 99 3.51 9.41 0.13
N THR A 100 3.41 10.34 1.06
CA THR A 100 4.56 11.02 1.65
C THR A 100 4.52 10.92 3.17
N SER A 101 5.65 10.56 3.78
CA SER A 101 5.86 10.58 5.21
C SER A 101 7.21 11.23 5.49
N SER A 102 7.25 12.20 6.41
CA SER A 102 8.50 12.87 6.81
C SER A 102 9.39 12.01 7.70
N ALA A 103 8.89 10.87 8.17
CA ALA A 103 9.63 9.96 9.05
C ALA A 103 9.67 8.54 8.44
N LYS A 104 8.62 7.74 8.69
CA LYS A 104 8.57 6.33 8.27
C LYS A 104 7.33 6.07 7.43
N LEU A 105 7.51 5.33 6.34
CA LEU A 105 6.43 4.69 5.57
C LEU A 105 6.60 3.17 5.71
N THR A 106 5.56 2.46 6.16
CA THR A 106 5.57 1.00 6.32
C THR A 106 4.43 0.42 5.51
N GLN A 107 4.72 -0.58 4.68
CA GLN A 107 3.73 -1.31 3.88
C GLN A 107 3.97 -2.81 4.08
N SER A 108 2.90 -3.55 4.34
CA SER A 108 2.98 -4.99 4.64
C SER A 108 1.76 -5.72 4.11
N ALA A 109 1.96 -6.90 3.56
CA ALA A 109 0.92 -7.86 3.21
C ALA A 109 1.27 -9.22 3.80
N THR A 110 0.27 -9.97 4.26
CA THR A 110 0.46 -11.35 4.74
C THR A 110 0.56 -12.37 3.61
N GLN A 111 -0.04 -12.04 2.47
CA GLN A 111 0.03 -12.79 1.22
C GLN A 111 0.84 -11.96 0.21
N ASP A 112 0.40 -11.94 -1.05
CA ASP A 112 1.11 -11.26 -2.12
C ASP A 112 1.15 -9.73 -1.93
N ALA A 113 2.32 -9.16 -2.15
CA ALA A 113 2.51 -7.73 -2.40
C ALA A 113 3.05 -7.56 -3.82
N LYS A 114 2.34 -6.80 -4.66
CA LYS A 114 2.72 -6.56 -6.06
C LYS A 114 2.93 -5.07 -6.32
N LEU A 115 4.10 -4.74 -6.87
CA LEU A 115 4.40 -3.41 -7.42
C LEU A 115 4.72 -3.58 -8.90
N SER A 116 3.95 -2.91 -9.76
CA SER A 116 4.09 -3.00 -11.21
C SER A 116 3.88 -1.65 -11.88
N SER A 117 4.61 -1.42 -12.97
CA SER A 117 4.50 -0.24 -13.82
C SER A 117 4.70 -0.67 -15.27
N ASN A 118 4.04 -0.01 -16.21
CA ASN A 118 4.25 -0.21 -17.65
C ASN A 118 5.44 0.60 -18.20
N ALA A 119 6.04 1.46 -17.37
CA ALA A 119 7.16 2.31 -17.75
C ALA A 119 8.38 2.03 -16.85
N LYS A 120 8.39 2.58 -15.64
CA LYS A 120 9.52 2.49 -14.71
C LYS A 120 9.04 2.25 -13.28
N VAL A 121 9.76 1.41 -12.56
CA VAL A 121 9.76 1.36 -11.10
C VAL A 121 11.13 1.85 -10.63
N GLY A 122 11.17 3.00 -9.96
CA GLY A 122 12.39 3.54 -9.35
C GLY A 122 12.43 3.25 -7.86
N ILE A 123 13.54 2.72 -7.36
CA ILE A 123 13.77 2.48 -5.93
C ILE A 123 15.10 3.11 -5.58
N GLU A 124 15.07 4.10 -4.69
CA GLU A 124 16.25 4.85 -4.25
C GLU A 124 16.31 4.86 -2.73
N ALA A 125 17.47 4.55 -2.18
CA ALA A 125 17.75 4.62 -0.75
C ALA A 125 19.07 5.36 -0.55
N ALA A 126 19.08 6.36 0.34
CA ALA A 126 20.27 7.19 0.57
C ALA A 126 21.39 6.46 1.30
N THR A 127 21.05 5.45 2.10
CA THR A 127 22.00 4.68 2.92
C THR A 127 22.03 3.22 2.50
N ASN A 128 20.96 2.47 2.81
CA ASN A 128 20.88 1.04 2.59
C ASN A 128 19.59 0.65 1.87
N LEU A 129 19.70 -0.29 0.93
CA LEU A 129 18.58 -1.02 0.35
C LEU A 129 18.69 -2.49 0.76
N ASP A 130 17.80 -2.94 1.65
CA ASP A 130 17.73 -4.31 2.11
C ASP A 130 16.63 -5.09 1.37
N LEU A 131 17.02 -6.15 0.65
CA LEU A 131 16.10 -7.06 -0.03
C LEU A 131 16.27 -8.47 0.54
N LYS A 132 15.23 -8.99 1.19
CA LYS A 132 15.25 -10.30 1.86
C LYS A 132 14.05 -11.13 1.43
N GLY A 133 14.30 -12.38 1.11
CA GLY A 133 13.29 -13.38 0.78
C GLY A 133 13.93 -14.77 0.81
N LEU A 134 13.10 -15.82 0.95
CA LEU A 134 13.58 -17.20 0.86
C LEU A 134 14.16 -17.50 -0.53
N GLN A 135 13.58 -16.90 -1.56
CA GLN A 135 14.03 -16.94 -2.94
C GLN A 135 13.88 -15.55 -3.57
N THR A 136 14.80 -15.20 -4.46
CA THR A 136 14.73 -13.98 -5.27
C THR A 136 14.98 -14.34 -6.73
N SER A 137 14.33 -13.61 -7.65
CA SER A 137 14.52 -13.77 -9.10
C SER A 137 14.63 -12.39 -9.73
N LEU A 138 15.67 -12.19 -10.54
CA LEU A 138 15.87 -10.98 -11.34
C LEU A 138 15.85 -11.41 -12.81
N THR A 139 14.86 -10.95 -13.55
CA THR A 139 14.68 -11.29 -14.97
C THR A 139 14.53 -10.01 -15.77
N ALA A 140 15.33 -9.87 -16.84
CA ALA A 140 15.09 -8.89 -17.88
C ALA A 140 14.69 -9.63 -19.16
N SER A 141 13.55 -9.25 -19.74
CA SER A 141 13.08 -9.79 -21.03
C SER A 141 13.80 -9.19 -22.24
N GLY A 142 14.52 -8.08 -22.04
CA GLY A 142 15.39 -7.45 -23.02
C GLY A 142 16.34 -6.45 -22.35
N GLY A 143 17.44 -6.12 -23.02
CA GLY A 143 18.46 -5.20 -22.50
C GLY A 143 19.42 -5.83 -21.48
N GLU A 144 20.08 -4.99 -20.69
CA GLU A 144 21.06 -5.40 -19.67
C GLU A 144 20.49 -5.29 -18.24
N ASN A 145 20.89 -6.24 -17.39
CA ASN A 145 20.78 -6.07 -15.93
C ASN A 145 22.09 -5.45 -15.45
N LYS A 146 22.09 -4.13 -15.23
CA LYS A 146 23.28 -3.40 -14.79
C LYS A 146 23.38 -3.40 -13.27
N LEU A 147 24.53 -3.84 -12.74
CA LEU A 147 24.81 -3.83 -11.30
C LEU A 147 26.17 -3.14 -11.07
N GLU A 148 26.13 -1.94 -10.50
CA GLU A 148 27.31 -1.10 -10.28
C GLU A 148 27.46 -0.73 -8.80
N GLY A 149 28.71 -0.69 -8.33
CA GLY A 149 29.05 -0.28 -6.97
C GLY A 149 30.56 -0.34 -6.77
N LEU A 150 31.05 0.32 -5.72
CA LEU A 150 32.47 0.27 -5.36
C LEU A 150 32.93 -1.17 -5.02
N THR A 151 32.03 -1.94 -4.41
CA THR A 151 32.23 -3.34 -4.05
C THR A 151 30.98 -4.12 -4.40
N LEU A 152 31.13 -5.22 -5.13
CA LEU A 152 30.08 -6.22 -5.34
C LEU A 152 30.50 -7.52 -4.67
N LYS A 153 29.78 -7.92 -3.61
CA LYS A 153 30.02 -9.18 -2.89
C LYS A 153 28.85 -10.13 -3.09
N MET A 154 29.13 -11.30 -3.64
CA MET A 154 28.16 -12.40 -3.82
C MET A 154 28.65 -13.61 -3.02
N SER A 155 27.78 -14.21 -2.21
CA SER A 155 28.12 -15.36 -1.38
C SER A 155 26.97 -16.37 -1.40
N GLY A 156 27.16 -17.44 -2.17
CA GLY A 156 26.30 -18.62 -2.12
C GLY A 156 26.83 -19.63 -1.11
N GLN A 157 25.94 -20.25 -0.32
CA GLN A 157 26.35 -21.27 0.67
C GLN A 157 26.56 -22.64 0.03
N SER A 158 25.80 -22.97 -1.03
CA SER A 158 25.87 -24.27 -1.70
C SER A 158 26.53 -24.19 -3.07
N GLN A 159 26.09 -23.24 -3.91
CA GLN A 159 26.61 -23.06 -5.27
C GLN A 159 26.42 -21.60 -5.70
N ALA A 160 27.28 -21.15 -6.62
CA ALA A 160 27.01 -20.01 -7.49
C ALA A 160 27.22 -20.48 -8.94
N GLU A 161 26.26 -20.22 -9.83
CA GLU A 161 26.29 -20.67 -11.22
C GLU A 161 26.06 -19.51 -12.18
N LEU A 162 26.83 -19.46 -13.26
CA LEU A 162 26.70 -18.50 -14.36
C LEU A 162 26.53 -19.28 -15.67
N SER A 163 25.28 -19.48 -16.09
CA SER A 163 24.95 -20.20 -17.31
C SER A 163 24.45 -19.24 -18.38
N SER A 164 25.16 -19.18 -19.51
CA SER A 164 24.78 -18.40 -20.70
C SER A 164 25.54 -18.87 -21.92
N ALA A 165 25.15 -18.40 -23.12
CA ALA A 165 25.89 -18.69 -24.35
C ALA A 165 27.33 -18.12 -24.33
N MET A 166 27.57 -17.04 -23.57
CA MET A 166 28.88 -16.41 -23.43
C MET A 166 28.98 -15.70 -22.08
N VAL A 167 30.01 -16.06 -21.29
CA VAL A 167 30.37 -15.35 -20.07
C VAL A 167 31.71 -14.64 -20.29
N LYS A 168 31.77 -13.33 -19.99
CA LYS A 168 33.02 -12.55 -20.00
C LYS A 168 33.30 -12.03 -18.60
N VAL A 169 34.44 -12.43 -18.04
CA VAL A 169 34.96 -11.93 -16.76
C VAL A 169 36.27 -11.21 -17.03
N ALA A 170 36.37 -9.94 -16.66
CA ALA A 170 37.57 -9.13 -16.87
C ALA A 170 37.85 -8.28 -15.62
N ALA A 171 39.13 -8.17 -15.25
CA ALA A 171 39.60 -7.29 -14.19
C ALA A 171 40.78 -6.46 -14.70
N GLN A 172 40.83 -5.17 -14.35
CA GLN A 172 41.92 -4.28 -14.75
C GLN A 172 43.20 -4.50 -13.92
N GLY A 173 43.04 -4.81 -12.63
CA GLY A 173 44.15 -5.10 -11.71
C GLY A 173 44.43 -6.60 -11.63
N LYS A 174 43.84 -7.27 -10.64
CA LYS A 174 43.98 -8.71 -10.42
C LYS A 174 42.63 -9.39 -10.59
N LEU A 175 42.58 -10.43 -11.41
CA LEU A 175 41.52 -11.44 -11.35
C LEU A 175 42.01 -12.59 -10.45
N GLY A 176 41.32 -12.82 -9.33
CA GLY A 176 41.62 -13.91 -8.41
C GLY A 176 40.53 -14.98 -8.48
N LEU A 177 40.92 -16.23 -8.66
CA LEU A 177 40.05 -17.40 -8.61
C LEU A 177 40.73 -18.43 -7.70
N GLU A 178 40.09 -18.76 -6.58
CA GLU A 178 40.68 -19.62 -5.55
C GLU A 178 39.67 -20.73 -5.22
N SER A 179 40.15 -21.98 -5.17
CA SER A 179 39.40 -23.15 -4.72
C SER A 179 40.22 -23.84 -3.63
N SER A 180 39.60 -24.21 -2.52
CA SER A 180 40.23 -25.03 -1.48
C SER A 180 40.38 -26.50 -1.89
N GLY A 181 39.64 -26.92 -2.91
CA GLY A 181 39.72 -28.25 -3.51
C GLY A 181 40.22 -28.17 -4.95
N MET A 182 39.48 -28.82 -5.85
CA MET A 182 39.78 -28.81 -7.28
C MET A 182 39.21 -27.55 -7.95
N ALA A 183 39.95 -27.00 -8.91
CA ALA A 183 39.46 -26.01 -9.86
C ALA A 183 39.51 -26.62 -11.27
N ASP A 184 38.36 -26.76 -11.92
CA ASP A 184 38.25 -27.30 -13.27
C ASP A 184 38.13 -26.18 -14.31
N LEU A 185 39.00 -26.19 -15.32
CA LEU A 185 38.89 -25.31 -16.48
C LEU A 185 38.84 -26.14 -17.76
N LYS A 186 37.63 -26.36 -18.26
CA LYS A 186 37.34 -27.28 -19.37
C LYS A 186 36.75 -26.53 -20.57
N GLY A 187 37.16 -26.91 -21.77
CA GLY A 187 36.66 -26.38 -23.03
C GLY A 187 37.32 -27.11 -24.20
N ALA A 188 36.76 -26.97 -25.42
CA ALA A 188 37.37 -27.52 -26.62
C ALA A 188 38.74 -26.87 -26.93
N LEU A 189 38.92 -25.61 -26.52
CA LEU A 189 40.17 -24.87 -26.54
C LEU A 189 40.26 -24.02 -25.27
N THR A 190 41.35 -24.17 -24.53
CA THR A 190 41.67 -23.35 -23.35
C THR A 190 42.99 -22.63 -23.59
N THR A 191 43.02 -21.30 -23.50
CA THR A 191 44.23 -20.49 -23.66
C THR A 191 44.60 -19.83 -22.34
N VAL A 192 45.80 -20.13 -21.84
CA VAL A 192 46.40 -19.47 -20.67
C VAL A 192 47.69 -18.82 -21.13
N ALA A 193 47.78 -17.49 -21.00
CA ALA A 193 48.92 -16.72 -21.48
C ALA A 193 49.26 -15.60 -20.50
N GLY A 194 50.56 -15.31 -20.40
CA GLY A 194 51.11 -14.25 -19.56
C GLY A 194 52.64 -14.28 -19.62
N SER A 195 53.30 -13.21 -19.15
CA SER A 195 54.77 -13.16 -19.04
C SER A 195 55.33 -14.19 -18.05
N LEU A 196 54.49 -14.68 -17.13
CA LEU A 196 54.82 -15.74 -16.18
C LEU A 196 53.58 -16.60 -15.93
N VAL A 197 53.70 -17.91 -16.19
CA VAL A 197 52.70 -18.91 -15.85
C VAL A 197 53.36 -19.93 -14.93
N LYS A 198 52.84 -20.09 -13.71
CA LYS A 198 53.28 -21.14 -12.77
C LYS A 198 52.22 -22.22 -12.72
N LEU A 199 52.63 -23.44 -13.03
CA LEU A 199 51.81 -24.65 -12.93
C LEU A 199 52.51 -25.57 -11.93
N GLY A 200 51.83 -25.94 -10.84
CA GLY A 200 52.39 -26.70 -9.72
C GLY A 200 52.39 -25.90 -8.42
#